data_AF-A0A9D7R657-F1
#
_entry.id   AF-A0A9D7R657-F1
#
_cell.length_a   1.000
_cell.length_b   1.000
_cell.length_c   1.000
_cell.angle_alpha   90.00
_cell.angle_beta   90.00
_cell.angle_gamma   90.00
#
_symmetry.space_group_name_H-M   'P 1'
#
loop_
_entity.id
_entity.type
_entity.pdbx_description
1 polymer ?
#
loop_
_entity_poly.entity_id
_entity_poly.type
_entity_poly.pdbx_seq_one_letter_code
_entity_poly.pdbx_strand_id
1 'polypeptide(L)'
;MQLNERWKMIEQIAIGIVAGIVVESIAKKYRIWIYRSTSIQISNIVLVFGIAAGVVASSIENYWLMFLLMTLFGYVYELVNISFCHWWRFENDRIGVIRGNAAICVALAFVWGVLPVGIALISGWV
;
A
#
# COMPACT_ATOMS: atom_id res chain seq x y z
N MET A 1 25.50 -10.05 12.40
CA MET A 1 24.95 -8.84 11.73
C MET A 1 23.72 -9.18 10.88
N GLN A 2 23.79 -10.13 9.94
CA GLN A 2 22.66 -10.51 9.05
C GLN A 2 21.37 -10.99 9.73
N LEU A 3 21.43 -11.65 10.90
CA LEU A 3 20.24 -12.09 11.63
C LEU A 3 19.38 -10.91 12.11
N ASN A 4 20.00 -9.80 12.52
CA ASN A 4 19.27 -8.63 13.02
C ASN A 4 18.53 -7.91 11.90
N GLU A 5 19.09 -7.87 10.69
CA GLU A 5 18.44 -7.26 9.53
C GLU A 5 17.22 -8.07 9.07
N ARG A 6 17.31 -9.40 9.11
CA ARG A 6 16.16 -10.27 8.79
C ARG A 6 15.00 -10.06 9.76
N TRP A 7 15.29 -9.98 11.06
CA TRP A 7 14.25 -9.73 12.07
C TRP A 7 13.59 -8.36 11.89
N LYS A 8 14.38 -7.32 11.60
CA LYS A 8 13.86 -5.97 11.28
C LYS A 8 12.95 -5.97 10.04
N MET A 9 13.37 -6.65 8.98
CA MET A 9 12.54 -6.78 7.77
C MET A 9 11.22 -7.49 8.08
N ILE A 10 11.26 -8.59 8.85
CA ILE A 10 10.03 -9.32 9.26
C ILE A 10 9.13 -8.42 10.10
N GLU A 11 9.69 -7.64 11.03
CA GLU A 11 8.95 -6.69 11.85
C GLU A 11 8.25 -5.64 10.99
N GLN A 12 8.96 -5.02 10.04
CA GLN A 12 8.38 -4.01 9.15
C GLN A 12 7.32 -4.59 8.21
N ILE A 13 7.49 -5.82 7.72
CA ILE A 13 6.44 -6.55 6.98
C ILE A 13 5.22 -6.76 7.88
N ALA A 14 5.40 -7.15 9.14
CA ALA A 14 4.30 -7.36 10.07
C ALA A 14 3.54 -6.04 10.37
N ILE A 15 4.25 -4.93 10.59
CA ILE A 15 3.65 -3.59 10.73
C ILE A 15 2.84 -3.24 9.47
N GLY A 16 3.39 -3.49 8.30
CA GLY A 16 2.71 -3.31 7.01
C GLY A 16 1.42 -4.11 6.91
N ILE A 17 1.44 -5.40 7.26
CA ILE A 17 0.25 -6.26 7.29
C ILE A 17 -0.81 -5.71 8.25
N VAL A 18 -0.42 -5.30 9.46
CA VAL A 18 -1.36 -4.72 10.44
C VAL A 18 -1.98 -3.44 9.90
N ALA A 19 -1.18 -2.55 9.30
CA ALA A 19 -1.68 -1.34 8.66
C ALA A 19 -2.66 -1.68 7.53
N GLY A 20 -2.34 -2.66 6.69
CA GLY A 20 -3.21 -3.16 5.64
C GLY A 20 -4.55 -3.67 6.16
N ILE A 21 -4.56 -4.46 7.24
CA ILE A 21 -5.79 -4.95 7.87
C ILE A 21 -6.66 -3.78 8.36
N VAL A 22 -6.05 -2.77 8.99
CA VAL A 22 -6.77 -1.59 9.50
C VAL A 22 -7.36 -0.79 8.34
N VAL A 23 -6.54 -0.44 7.34
CA VAL A 23 -6.97 0.32 6.16
C VAL A 23 -8.09 -0.42 5.43
N GLU A 24 -7.94 -1.71 5.18
CA GLU A 24 -8.94 -2.53 4.49
C GLU A 24 -10.24 -2.69 5.27
N SER A 25 -10.15 -2.79 6.60
CA SER A 25 -11.34 -2.85 7.45
C SER A 25 -12.12 -1.53 7.40
N ILE A 26 -11.42 -0.39 7.43
CA ILE A 26 -12.04 0.94 7.29
C ILE A 26 -12.62 1.08 5.88
N ALA A 27 -11.84 0.77 4.84
CA ALA A 27 -12.27 0.87 3.45
C ALA A 27 -13.51 0.02 3.17
N LYS A 28 -13.57 -1.21 3.72
CA LYS A 28 -14.74 -2.08 3.63
C LYS A 28 -15.95 -1.51 4.36
N LYS A 29 -15.77 -0.96 5.57
CA LYS A 29 -16.86 -0.35 6.36
C LYS A 29 -17.49 0.82 5.62
N TYR A 30 -16.68 1.66 4.98
CA TYR A 30 -17.14 2.86 4.25
C TYR A 30 -17.33 2.62 2.74
N ARG A 31 -17.15 1.39 2.26
CA ARG A 31 -17.21 1.00 0.84
C ARG A 31 -16.37 1.90 -0.07
N ILE A 32 -15.19 2.29 0.39
CA ILE A 32 -14.29 3.17 -0.37
C ILE A 32 -13.86 2.49 -1.67
N TRP A 33 -13.49 1.21 -1.58
CA TRP A 33 -13.27 0.33 -2.72
C TRP A 33 -13.85 -1.06 -2.44
N ILE A 34 -14.22 -1.75 -3.51
CA ILE A 34 -14.88 -3.05 -3.46
C ILE A 34 -14.05 -4.05 -4.26
N TYR A 35 -13.48 -5.04 -3.56
CA TYR A 35 -12.75 -6.13 -4.19
C TYR A 35 -13.66 -7.09 -4.94
N ARG A 36 -13.14 -7.65 -6.03
CA ARG A 36 -13.78 -8.73 -6.78
C ARG A 36 -13.86 -10.02 -5.94
N SER A 37 -12.86 -10.30 -5.11
CA SER A 37 -12.86 -11.46 -4.21
C SER A 37 -12.05 -11.20 -2.94
N THR A 38 -12.40 -11.93 -1.87
CA THR A 38 -11.68 -11.87 -0.59
C THR A 38 -10.22 -12.30 -0.73
N SER A 39 -9.92 -13.25 -1.62
CA SER A 39 -8.55 -13.70 -1.88
C SER A 39 -7.68 -12.56 -2.40
N ILE A 40 -8.18 -11.74 -3.32
CA ILE A 40 -7.46 -10.57 -3.84
C ILE A 40 -7.22 -9.54 -2.73
N GLN A 41 -8.22 -9.31 -1.86
CA GLN A 41 -8.06 -8.41 -0.72
C GLN A 41 -6.94 -8.90 0.22
N ILE A 42 -6.94 -10.18 0.58
CA ILE A 42 -5.90 -10.78 1.42
C ILE A 42 -4.54 -10.70 0.73
N SER A 43 -4.47 -11.00 -0.57
CA SER A 43 -3.24 -10.86 -1.35
C SER A 43 -2.73 -9.42 -1.37
N ASN A 44 -3.60 -8.41 -1.47
CA ASN A 44 -3.18 -7.01 -1.41
C ASN A 44 -2.58 -6.65 -0.04
N ILE A 45 -3.22 -7.08 1.05
CA ILE A 45 -2.72 -6.90 2.41
C ILE A 45 -1.34 -7.54 2.57
N VAL A 46 -1.18 -8.79 2.15
CA VAL A 46 0.08 -9.53 2.36
C VAL A 46 1.19 -9.03 1.43
N LEU A 47 0.90 -8.90 0.13
CA LEU A 47 1.91 -8.63 -0.88
C LEU A 47 2.26 -7.14 -0.97
N VAL A 48 1.26 -6.25 -0.97
CA VAL A 48 1.49 -4.82 -1.20
C VAL A 48 1.73 -4.11 0.12
N PHE A 49 0.80 -4.23 1.08
CA PHE A 49 0.95 -3.58 2.38
C PHE A 49 2.06 -4.21 3.22
N GLY A 50 2.15 -5.54 3.24
CA GLY A 50 3.18 -6.27 3.99
C GLY A 50 4.53 -6.28 3.27
N ILE A 51 4.65 -7.14 2.26
CA ILE A 51 5.94 -7.46 1.64
C ILE A 51 6.53 -6.26 0.90
N ALA A 52 5.81 -5.66 -0.05
CA ALA A 52 6.37 -4.59 -0.87
C ALA A 52 6.73 -3.37 -0.02
N ALA A 53 5.80 -2.85 0.79
CA ALA A 53 6.07 -1.69 1.62
C ALA A 53 7.09 -1.99 2.74
N GLY A 54 7.02 -3.16 3.38
CA GLY A 54 7.99 -3.55 4.41
C GLY A 54 9.41 -3.76 3.86
N VAL A 55 9.55 -4.37 2.67
CA VAL A 55 10.86 -4.51 2.01
C VAL A 55 11.43 -3.14 1.64
N VAL A 56 10.62 -2.26 1.04
CA VAL A 56 11.04 -0.88 0.74
C VAL A 56 11.48 -0.14 2.00
N ALA A 57 10.69 -0.23 3.08
CA ALA A 57 11.01 0.37 4.37
C ALA A 57 12.32 -0.17 4.97
N SER A 58 12.62 -1.46 4.77
CA SER A 58 13.84 -2.08 5.33
C SER A 58 15.11 -1.79 4.52
N SER A 59 14.96 -1.45 3.24
CA SER A 59 16.07 -1.48 2.28
C SER A 59 16.61 -0.10 1.88
N ILE A 60 15.89 1.00 2.14
CA ILE A 60 16.18 2.29 1.49
C ILE A 60 16.24 3.45 2.50
N GLU A 61 17.39 3.80 3.07
CA GLU A 61 17.49 4.76 4.19
C GLU A 61 16.87 6.14 3.94
N ASN A 62 16.78 6.55 2.68
CA ASN A 62 16.22 7.83 2.29
C ASN A 62 14.69 7.79 2.16
N TYR A 63 13.99 8.51 3.03
CA TYR A 63 12.52 8.62 3.02
C TYR A 63 11.93 9.16 1.73
N TRP A 64 12.58 10.13 1.07
CA TRP A 64 12.11 10.64 -0.20
C TRP A 64 12.20 9.60 -1.31
N LEU A 65 13.26 8.78 -1.29
CA LEU A 65 13.42 7.69 -2.25
C LEU A 65 12.41 6.57 -2.02
N MET A 66 12.15 6.20 -0.76
CA MET A 66 11.06 5.26 -0.43
C MET A 66 9.71 5.74 -0.97
N PHE A 67 9.38 6.99 -0.63
CA PHE A 67 8.14 7.63 -1.04
C PHE A 67 8.00 7.61 -2.55
N LEU A 68 9.02 8.08 -3.28
CA LEU A 68 9.01 8.15 -4.73
C LEU A 68 8.83 6.76 -5.37
N LEU A 69 9.61 5.76 -4.92
CA LEU A 69 9.54 4.41 -5.48
C LEU A 69 8.18 3.77 -5.26
N MET A 70 7.63 3.87 -4.05
CA MET A 70 6.34 3.27 -3.74
C MET A 70 5.16 4.06 -4.34
N THR A 71 5.31 5.38 -4.55
CA THR A 71 4.36 6.16 -5.34
C THR A 71 4.35 5.74 -6.80
N LEU A 72 5.52 5.57 -7.43
CA LEU A 72 5.59 5.09 -8.82
C LEU A 72 5.02 3.68 -8.95
N PHE A 73 5.40 2.78 -8.04
CA PHE A 73 4.83 1.43 -7.98
C PHE A 73 3.30 1.47 -7.82
N GLY A 74 2.80 2.24 -6.85
CA GLY A 74 1.37 2.40 -6.59
C GLY A 74 0.61 2.95 -7.79
N TYR A 75 1.17 3.94 -8.49
CA TYR A 75 0.55 4.50 -9.69
C TYR A 75 0.41 3.47 -10.80
N VAL A 76 1.48 2.72 -11.10
CA VAL A 76 1.44 1.64 -12.11
C VAL A 76 0.48 0.53 -11.67
N TYR A 77 0.49 0.16 -10.39
CA TYR A 77 -0.38 -0.86 -9.82
C TYR A 77 -1.86 -0.51 -9.98
N GLU A 78 -2.26 0.73 -9.65
CA GLU A 78 -3.63 1.21 -9.83
C GLU A 78 -4.01 1.33 -11.31
N LEU A 79 -3.09 1.80 -12.16
CA LEU A 79 -3.33 1.90 -13.60
C LEU A 79 -3.56 0.52 -14.23
N VAL A 80 -2.78 -0.48 -13.84
CA VAL A 80 -2.96 -1.88 -14.27
C VAL A 80 -4.27 -2.46 -13.73
N ASN A 81 -4.60 -2.18 -12.46
CA ASN A 81 -5.86 -2.59 -11.87
C ASN A 81 -7.07 -2.03 -12.65
N ILE A 82 -7.10 -0.72 -12.90
CA ILE A 82 -8.24 -0.08 -13.57
C ILE A 82 -8.32 -0.47 -15.04
N SER A 83 -7.19 -0.65 -15.73
CA SER A 83 -7.17 -0.84 -17.19
C SER A 83 -7.33 -2.29 -17.61
N PHE A 84 -6.89 -3.25 -16.80
CA PHE A 84 -6.79 -4.67 -17.21
C PHE A 84 -7.36 -5.64 -16.18
N CYS A 85 -6.88 -5.57 -14.93
CA CYS A 85 -7.13 -6.65 -13.99
C CYS A 85 -8.50 -6.56 -13.30
N HIS A 86 -8.97 -5.33 -13.05
CA HIS A 86 -10.16 -4.99 -12.27
C HIS A 86 -10.30 -5.84 -11.00
N TRP A 87 -9.23 -5.87 -10.20
CA TRP A 87 -9.14 -6.55 -8.91
C TRP A 87 -10.06 -5.90 -7.86
N TRP A 88 -10.16 -4.56 -7.86
CA TRP A 88 -11.15 -3.79 -7.11
C TRP A 88 -11.66 -2.61 -7.94
N ARG A 89 -12.79 -2.06 -7.53
CA ARG A 89 -13.41 -0.88 -8.13
C ARG A 89 -13.84 0.14 -7.09
N PHE A 90 -13.93 1.39 -7.50
CA PHE A 90 -14.45 2.50 -6.67
C PHE A 90 -15.93 2.69 -6.94
N GLU A 91 -16.73 2.88 -5.89
CA GLU A 91 -18.18 3.00 -6.03
C GLU A 91 -18.54 4.35 -6.69
N ASN A 92 -19.07 4.31 -7.91
CA ASN A 92 -19.31 5.48 -8.78
C ASN A 92 -18.03 6.22 -9.22
N ASP A 93 -16.91 5.50 -9.40
CA ASP A 93 -15.63 6.05 -9.88
C ASP A 93 -15.15 7.27 -9.06
N ARG A 94 -15.34 7.19 -7.73
CA ARG A 94 -14.99 8.26 -6.79
C ARG A 94 -14.43 7.73 -5.47
N ILE A 95 -13.57 8.54 -4.86
CA ILE A 95 -13.13 8.41 -3.47
C ILE A 95 -13.47 9.73 -2.78
N GLY A 96 -14.56 9.75 -2.01
CA GLY A 96 -15.07 10.98 -1.39
C GLY A 96 -15.37 12.06 -2.44
N VAL A 97 -14.59 13.14 -2.43
CA VAL A 97 -14.72 14.26 -3.38
C VAL A 97 -13.92 14.06 -4.67
N ILE A 98 -12.95 13.14 -4.69
CA ILE A 98 -12.08 12.87 -5.84
C ILE A 98 -12.88 12.02 -6.83
N ARG A 99 -12.96 12.48 -8.09
CA ARG A 99 -13.71 11.81 -9.15
C ARG A 99 -12.81 11.52 -10.36
N GLY A 100 -13.08 10.39 -11.00
CA GLY A 100 -12.39 9.97 -12.20
C GLY A 100 -11.13 9.14 -11.92
N ASN A 101 -10.95 8.12 -12.74
CA ASN A 101 -9.94 7.08 -12.54
C ASN A 101 -8.52 7.65 -12.45
N ALA A 102 -8.15 8.61 -13.29
CA ALA A 102 -6.82 9.20 -13.27
C ALA A 102 -6.51 9.93 -11.95
N ALA A 103 -7.47 10.72 -11.44
CA ALA A 103 -7.31 11.45 -10.19
C ALA A 103 -7.23 10.49 -8.99
N ILE A 104 -8.01 9.41 -9.02
CA ILE A 104 -7.97 8.35 -8.02
C ILE A 104 -6.61 7.63 -8.03
N CYS A 105 -6.10 7.24 -9.20
CA CYS A 105 -4.78 6.62 -9.31
C CYS A 105 -3.68 7.50 -8.72
N VAL A 106 -3.69 8.80 -9.03
CA VAL A 106 -2.71 9.74 -8.47
C VAL A 106 -2.87 9.83 -6.95
N ALA A 107 -4.08 10.03 -6.45
CA ALA A 107 -4.31 10.14 -5.00
C ALA A 107 -3.86 8.88 -4.25
N LEU A 108 -4.21 7.70 -4.74
CA LEU A 108 -3.79 6.43 -4.15
C LEU A 108 -2.29 6.19 -4.28
N ALA A 109 -1.66 6.56 -5.40
CA ALA A 109 -0.21 6.49 -5.55
C ALA A 109 0.53 7.29 -4.46
N PHE A 110 0.04 8.48 -4.12
CA PHE A 110 0.60 9.24 -3.01
C PHE A 110 0.41 8.51 -1.66
N VAL A 111 -0.77 7.95 -1.42
CA VAL A 111 -1.04 7.14 -0.21
C VAL A 111 -0.10 5.93 -0.14
N TRP A 112 0.12 5.23 -1.27
CA TRP A 112 1.07 4.13 -1.37
C TRP A 112 2.50 4.58 -1.03
N GLY A 113 2.91 5.77 -1.49
CA GLY A 113 4.21 6.38 -1.15
C GLY A 113 4.42 6.63 0.34
N VAL A 114 3.37 7.08 1.04
CA VAL A 114 3.44 7.37 2.48
C VAL A 114 3.61 6.10 3.31
N LEU A 115 3.09 4.96 2.85
CA LEU A 115 3.06 3.72 3.61
C LEU A 115 4.44 3.23 4.10
N PRO A 116 5.46 3.01 3.24
CA PRO A 116 6.77 2.55 3.69
C PRO A 116 7.47 3.57 4.61
N VAL A 117 7.26 4.87 4.37
CA VAL A 117 7.79 5.94 5.25
C VAL A 117 7.18 5.84 6.64
N GLY A 118 5.86 5.64 6.74
CA GLY A 118 5.17 5.42 8.00
C GLY A 118 5.64 4.16 8.72
N ILE A 119 5.84 3.05 8.00
CA ILE A 119 6.38 1.80 8.56
C ILE A 119 7.77 2.03 9.15
N ALA A 120 8.67 2.67 8.39
CA ALA A 120 10.01 3.01 8.85
C ALA A 120 9.98 3.84 10.14
N LEU A 121 9.19 4.92 10.18
CA LEU A 121 9.04 5.79 11.35
C LEU A 121 8.51 5.03 12.58
N ILE A 122 7.48 4.19 12.41
CA ILE A 122 6.90 3.40 13.52
C ILE A 122 7.90 2.38 14.06
N SER A 123 8.67 1.75 13.16
CA SER A 123 9.68 0.76 13.55
C SER A 123 10.92 1.37 14.24
N GLY A 124 10.96 2.70 14.42
CA GLY A 124 12.13 3.40 14.95
C GLY A 124 13.32 3.33 14.00
N TRP A 125 13.05 3.16 12.70
CA TRP A 125 14.09 3.08 11.68
C TRP A 125 14.48 4.50 11.26
N VAL A 126 15.42 5.04 12.04
CA VAL A 126 16.41 6.11 11.78
C VAL A 126 17.57 5.89 12.74
#